data_AF-A0A7C3SFS6-F1
#
_entry.id   AF-A0A7C3SFS6-F1
#
_cell.length_a   1.000
_cell.length_b   1.000
_cell.length_c   1.000
_cell.angle_alpha   90.00
_cell.angle_beta   90.00
_cell.angle_gamma   90.00
#
_symmetry.space_group_name_H-M   'P 1'
#
loop_
_entity.id
_entity.type
_entity.pdbx_description
1 polymer ?
#
loop_
_entity_poly.entity_id
_entity_poly.type
_entity_poly.pdbx_seq_one_letter_code
_entity_poly.pdbx_strand_id
1 'polypeptide(L)'
;MFGTIRKRAWYWSARGWKVGMAVLCLGTGLWTGSLRGAEAEVDEAVIQTIRGLLEDSDRDMRALGLQQIREEIPGRKATERFAAMLPALPPEVQAGLLEALGDRGDPAARPAVRNMLASKDEAVRAAALKALGSLGTQDDVAVLAEKATSGTPREKQAALLALPRLRGEEVNQSLLKLLQEGSPPMRAVLLGVLAARNAREAVPKILPFAQDEDRTVRCAALGALRQLADQSHTEALVHALCQARDPAERWQAELALLSLASRLRQQCTPAVLAGLAKADPESRQALLRVLARSGGAKTIDTLAAHLEDPSEAVRDEAVRLLCSLEDKAAVPHLERLSQSGSLRHQILAERALVRLTGKKADRLLALEQKARQMQTAAGQTPEGSTEARKPAKLVPIEILLPAPAFRGTPVPLKEPNVEKPLGKPRPPFLAPEGTRNLALGRPVRASDPAPLAGELDYVTDGQKEASDFALLELRPGSQWVQIDLGQRATLYAILIWHNHAEARVYRDVIVQVSDDPDFLVYETIFNNDHDNTSGFGPGPDKGYVETSEGKLIDARGVQGRYVRLWSRGNHIDEKNHYTEVEVFGTVR
;
A
#
# COMPACT_ATOMS: atom_id res chain seq x y z
N MET A 1 1.86 -0.69 -46.53
CA MET A 1 2.43 -0.95 -45.18
C MET A 1 3.89 -1.41 -45.32
N PHE A 2 4.76 -0.55 -45.89
CA PHE A 2 6.17 -0.85 -46.22
C PHE A 2 7.14 0.21 -45.65
N GLY A 3 6.77 0.85 -44.53
CA GLY A 3 7.43 2.08 -44.06
C GLY A 3 8.30 1.96 -42.80
N THR A 4 8.28 0.83 -42.07
CA THR A 4 8.75 0.84 -40.66
C THR A 4 9.93 -0.06 -40.34
N ILE A 5 10.55 -0.73 -41.32
CA ILE A 5 11.74 -1.58 -41.09
C ILE A 5 13.07 -0.82 -41.34
N ARG A 6 13.05 0.38 -41.92
CA ARG A 6 14.28 1.05 -42.39
C ARG A 6 14.99 2.01 -41.41
N LYS A 7 14.64 2.04 -40.12
CA LYS A 7 15.22 3.00 -39.15
C LYS A 7 15.88 2.41 -37.89
N ARG A 8 16.42 1.19 -37.95
CA ARG A 8 17.31 0.64 -36.88
C ARG A 8 18.51 -0.12 -37.44
N ALA A 9 19.25 0.49 -38.36
CA ALA A 9 20.39 -0.15 -39.00
C ALA A 9 21.65 0.74 -39.01
N TRP A 10 22.02 1.35 -37.89
CA TRP A 10 23.30 2.06 -37.77
C TRP A 10 23.90 1.84 -36.39
N TYR A 11 24.52 0.68 -36.19
CA TYR A 11 25.72 0.42 -35.37
C TYR A 11 25.95 -1.09 -35.35
N TRP A 12 26.77 -1.61 -36.27
CA TRP A 12 27.15 -3.02 -36.26
C TRP A 12 28.62 -3.18 -36.61
N SER A 13 29.41 -3.64 -35.64
CA SER A 13 30.71 -4.27 -35.87
C SER A 13 30.52 -5.66 -36.52
N ALA A 14 31.59 -6.37 -36.89
CA ALA A 14 31.54 -7.71 -37.51
C ALA A 14 30.64 -8.75 -36.79
N ARG A 15 30.27 -8.52 -35.52
CA ARG A 15 29.29 -9.32 -34.76
C ARG A 15 27.85 -9.13 -35.23
N GLY A 16 27.49 -7.97 -35.77
CA GLY A 16 26.15 -7.67 -36.27
C GLY A 16 25.76 -8.35 -37.57
N TRP A 17 26.75 -8.84 -38.30
CA TRP A 17 26.48 -9.65 -39.48
C TRP A 17 25.91 -11.02 -39.08
N LYS A 18 26.39 -11.63 -37.99
CA LYS A 18 25.83 -12.89 -37.46
C LYS A 18 24.40 -12.71 -36.92
N VAL A 19 24.15 -11.62 -36.20
CA VAL A 19 22.80 -11.29 -35.70
C VAL A 19 21.85 -10.97 -36.85
N GLY A 20 22.29 -10.17 -37.82
CA GLY A 20 21.54 -9.87 -39.04
C GLY A 20 21.24 -11.11 -39.88
N MET A 21 22.18 -12.05 -39.99
CA MET A 21 21.96 -13.31 -40.70
C MET A 21 21.05 -14.29 -39.95
N ALA A 22 21.16 -14.42 -38.62
CA ALA A 22 20.25 -15.27 -37.85
C ALA A 22 18.79 -14.77 -37.95
N VAL A 23 18.59 -13.45 -37.88
CA VAL A 23 17.28 -12.81 -38.08
C VAL A 23 16.80 -12.91 -39.53
N LEU A 24 17.69 -12.79 -40.52
CA LEU A 24 17.33 -12.96 -41.94
C LEU A 24 16.98 -14.42 -42.28
N CYS A 25 17.72 -15.41 -41.77
CA CYS A 25 17.46 -16.83 -42.03
C CYS A 25 16.12 -17.29 -41.43
N LEU A 26 15.74 -16.76 -40.26
CA LEU A 26 14.45 -17.05 -39.62
C LEU A 26 13.30 -16.28 -40.30
N GLY A 27 13.53 -15.04 -40.73
CA GLY A 27 12.52 -14.19 -41.37
C GLY A 27 12.19 -14.54 -42.83
N THR A 28 13.09 -15.19 -43.58
CA THR A 28 12.83 -15.54 -44.99
C THR A 28 12.11 -16.88 -45.19
N GLY A 29 12.07 -17.75 -44.18
CA GLY A 29 11.45 -19.08 -44.27
C GLY A 29 9.94 -19.13 -43.99
N LEU A 30 9.38 -18.09 -43.35
CA LEU A 30 8.01 -18.11 -42.79
C LEU A 30 6.97 -17.31 -43.58
N TRP A 31 7.31 -16.79 -44.76
CA TRP A 31 6.41 -15.93 -45.56
C TRP A 31 6.17 -16.43 -46.99
N THR A 32 6.12 -17.74 -47.19
CA THR A 32 5.43 -18.34 -48.35
C THR A 32 4.28 -19.20 -47.84
N GLY A 33 3.07 -18.92 -48.34
CA GLY A 33 1.81 -19.28 -47.73
C GLY A 33 1.56 -20.77 -47.45
N SER A 34 0.59 -20.99 -46.56
CA SER A 34 -0.07 -22.26 -46.19
C SER A 34 0.37 -22.91 -44.87
N LEU A 35 0.14 -22.25 -43.73
CA LEU A 35 0.08 -22.90 -42.41
C LEU A 35 -1.15 -22.42 -41.61
N ARG A 36 -2.34 -22.62 -42.19
CA ARG A 36 -3.63 -22.59 -41.45
C ARG A 36 -4.16 -24.01 -41.15
N GLY A 37 -3.32 -25.03 -41.25
CA GLY A 37 -3.60 -26.38 -40.78
C GLY A 37 -2.89 -26.64 -39.47
N ALA A 38 -3.59 -27.18 -38.47
CA ALA A 38 -2.94 -27.90 -37.39
C ALA A 38 -2.03 -28.96 -38.01
N GLU A 39 -0.77 -29.04 -37.56
CA GLU A 39 0.31 -29.90 -38.09
C GLU A 39 1.22 -29.33 -39.19
N ALA A 40 1.69 -28.09 -39.02
CA ALA A 40 2.99 -27.72 -39.59
C ALA A 40 4.08 -28.59 -38.96
N GLU A 41 4.86 -29.34 -39.74
CA GLU A 41 6.14 -29.88 -39.26
C GLU A 41 6.99 -28.70 -38.79
N VAL A 42 7.42 -28.75 -37.53
CA VAL A 42 8.33 -27.74 -36.99
C VAL A 42 9.67 -27.97 -37.69
N ASP A 43 10.11 -27.01 -38.50
CA ASP A 43 11.36 -27.12 -39.25
C ASP A 43 12.53 -27.39 -38.29
N GLU A 44 13.13 -28.59 -38.42
CA GLU A 44 14.25 -29.03 -37.58
C GLU A 44 15.44 -28.06 -37.70
N ALA A 45 15.64 -27.42 -38.86
CA ALA A 45 16.71 -26.44 -39.06
C ALA A 45 16.51 -25.21 -38.15
N VAL A 46 15.27 -24.79 -37.93
CA VAL A 46 14.92 -23.67 -37.04
C VAL A 46 15.19 -24.06 -35.58
N ILE A 47 14.80 -25.27 -35.18
CA ILE A 47 15.05 -25.80 -33.82
C ILE A 47 16.56 -25.89 -33.53
N GLN A 48 17.36 -26.35 -34.50
CA GLN A 48 18.81 -26.41 -34.34
C GLN A 48 19.46 -25.02 -34.31
N THR A 49 18.95 -24.07 -35.10
CA THR A 49 19.42 -22.68 -35.07
C THR A 49 19.18 -22.06 -33.70
N ILE A 50 17.98 -22.20 -33.15
CA ILE A 50 17.64 -21.69 -31.82
C ILE A 50 18.50 -22.37 -30.74
N ARG A 51 18.70 -23.69 -30.83
CA ARG A 51 19.63 -24.39 -29.91
C ARG A 51 21.02 -23.78 -29.93
N GLY A 52 21.57 -23.54 -31.13
CA GLY A 52 22.88 -22.90 -31.29
C GLY A 52 22.93 -21.50 -30.66
N LEU A 53 21.85 -20.72 -30.73
CA LEU A 53 21.74 -19.42 -30.06
C LEU A 53 21.74 -19.56 -28.53
N LEU A 54 21.03 -20.56 -27.98
CA LEU A 54 20.97 -20.81 -26.54
C LEU A 54 22.31 -21.27 -25.95
N GLU A 55 23.12 -21.99 -26.75
CA GLU A 55 24.43 -22.51 -26.35
C GLU A 55 25.58 -21.52 -26.63
N ASP A 56 25.30 -20.37 -27.26
CA ASP A 56 26.32 -19.38 -27.59
C ASP A 56 26.96 -18.79 -26.31
N SER A 57 28.27 -18.57 -26.37
CA SER A 57 29.03 -17.91 -25.30
C SER A 57 28.58 -16.46 -25.05
N ASP A 58 28.04 -15.77 -26.06
CA ASP A 58 27.57 -14.40 -25.98
C ASP A 58 26.17 -14.34 -25.33
N ARG A 59 26.04 -13.53 -24.27
CA ARG A 59 24.78 -13.35 -23.53
C ARG A 59 23.67 -12.78 -24.41
N ASP A 60 24.00 -11.91 -25.35
CA ASP A 60 23.01 -11.27 -26.23
C ASP A 60 22.46 -12.28 -27.25
N MET A 61 23.30 -13.21 -27.71
CA MET A 61 22.89 -14.30 -28.59
C MET A 61 21.94 -15.27 -27.88
N ARG A 62 22.24 -15.60 -26.61
CA ARG A 62 21.33 -16.41 -25.79
C ARG A 62 20.00 -15.71 -25.54
N ALA A 63 20.03 -14.40 -25.25
CA ALA A 63 18.82 -13.61 -25.08
C ALA A 63 17.95 -13.58 -26.35
N LEU A 64 18.57 -13.47 -27.53
CA LEU A 64 17.87 -13.57 -28.81
C LEU A 64 17.23 -14.95 -28.99
N GLY A 65 17.95 -16.04 -28.72
CA GLY A 65 17.40 -17.40 -28.77
C GLY A 65 16.17 -17.57 -27.87
N LEU A 66 16.21 -17.03 -26.66
CA LEU A 66 15.07 -17.04 -25.74
C LEU A 66 13.90 -16.19 -26.23
N GLN A 67 14.15 -15.03 -26.84
CA GLN A 67 13.10 -14.20 -27.43
C GLN A 67 12.40 -14.93 -28.59
N GLN A 68 13.15 -15.61 -29.45
CA GLN A 68 12.58 -16.38 -30.56
C GLN A 68 11.63 -17.49 -30.08
N ILE A 69 11.96 -18.14 -28.96
CA ILE A 69 11.09 -19.15 -28.33
C ILE A 69 9.77 -18.54 -27.83
N ARG A 70 9.80 -17.29 -27.34
CA ARG A 70 8.62 -16.57 -26.86
C ARG A 70 7.68 -16.20 -28.02
N GLU A 71 8.22 -15.68 -29.12
CA GLU A 71 7.43 -14.91 -30.10
C GLU A 71 7.17 -15.62 -31.44
N GLU A 72 8.08 -16.44 -31.96
CA GLU A 72 8.12 -16.68 -33.42
C GLU A 72 7.55 -18.04 -33.86
N ILE A 73 7.56 -19.07 -33.01
CA ILE A 73 7.16 -20.43 -33.42
C ILE A 73 5.99 -20.92 -32.59
N PRO A 74 4.73 -20.60 -32.94
CA PRO A 74 3.55 -21.07 -32.21
C PRO A 74 3.35 -22.59 -32.39
N GLY A 75 2.69 -23.23 -31.41
CA GLY A 75 2.24 -24.61 -31.51
C GLY A 75 2.89 -25.61 -30.54
N ARG A 76 2.10 -26.64 -30.20
CA ARG A 76 2.40 -27.69 -29.21
C ARG A 76 3.69 -28.45 -29.49
N LYS A 77 3.87 -28.94 -30.72
CA LYS A 77 5.05 -29.74 -31.12
C LYS A 77 6.36 -28.95 -30.95
N ALA A 78 6.34 -27.65 -31.24
CA ALA A 78 7.51 -26.78 -31.05
C ALA A 78 7.83 -26.58 -29.56
N THR A 79 6.81 -26.35 -28.75
CA THR A 79 6.93 -26.25 -27.29
C THR A 79 7.56 -27.51 -26.70
N GLU A 80 7.10 -28.69 -27.11
CA GLU A 80 7.65 -29.98 -26.66
C GLU A 80 9.15 -30.10 -27.02
N ARG A 81 9.54 -29.66 -28.22
CA ARG A 81 10.95 -29.65 -28.66
C ARG A 81 11.82 -28.70 -27.86
N PHE A 82 11.36 -27.47 -27.57
CA PHE A 82 12.10 -26.52 -26.74
C PHE A 82 12.20 -27.02 -25.29
N ALA A 83 11.10 -27.52 -24.73
CA ALA A 83 11.05 -28.08 -23.39
C ALA A 83 12.03 -29.26 -23.23
N ALA A 84 12.19 -30.09 -24.26
CA ALA A 84 13.15 -31.20 -24.27
C ALA A 84 14.62 -30.76 -24.22
N MET A 85 14.94 -29.49 -24.51
CA MET A 85 16.31 -28.97 -24.41
C MET A 85 16.73 -28.68 -22.96
N LEU A 86 15.78 -28.46 -22.05
CA LEU A 86 16.05 -28.05 -20.66
C LEU A 86 17.15 -28.87 -19.97
N PRO A 87 17.13 -30.23 -19.97
CA PRO A 87 18.10 -31.01 -19.21
C PRO A 87 19.55 -30.88 -19.69
N ALA A 88 19.76 -30.52 -20.96
CA ALA A 88 21.08 -30.45 -21.58
C ALA A 88 21.76 -29.07 -21.45
N LEU A 89 20.98 -28.03 -21.10
CA LEU A 89 21.47 -26.65 -21.03
C LEU A 89 22.10 -26.33 -19.66
N PRO A 90 23.05 -25.38 -19.59
CA PRO A 90 23.61 -24.92 -18.32
C PRO A 90 22.57 -24.18 -17.47
N PRO A 91 22.73 -24.11 -16.13
CA PRO A 91 21.72 -23.59 -15.21
C PRO A 91 21.22 -22.18 -15.54
N GLU A 92 22.11 -21.27 -15.98
CA GLU A 92 21.73 -19.90 -16.33
C GLU A 92 20.78 -19.87 -17.54
N VAL A 93 20.99 -20.76 -18.51
CA VAL A 93 20.18 -20.87 -19.73
C VAL A 93 18.90 -21.66 -19.46
N GLN A 94 18.95 -22.66 -18.58
CA GLN A 94 17.75 -23.34 -18.09
C GLN A 94 16.77 -22.35 -17.46
N ALA A 95 17.24 -21.45 -16.58
CA ALA A 95 16.39 -20.45 -15.95
C ALA A 95 15.73 -19.51 -16.99
N GLY A 96 16.50 -19.05 -17.98
CA GLY A 96 15.97 -18.22 -19.07
C GLY A 96 14.97 -18.95 -19.96
N LEU A 97 15.21 -20.22 -20.27
CA LEU A 97 14.31 -21.05 -21.07
C LEU A 97 13.01 -21.37 -20.31
N LEU A 98 13.08 -21.65 -19.01
CA LEU A 98 11.90 -21.83 -18.16
C LEU A 98 11.01 -20.58 -18.17
N GLU A 99 11.59 -19.39 -18.08
CA GLU A 99 10.84 -18.15 -18.19
C GLU A 99 10.21 -17.98 -19.58
N ALA A 100 10.96 -18.25 -20.65
CA ALA A 100 10.44 -18.18 -22.02
C ALA A 100 9.27 -19.15 -22.26
N LEU A 101 9.35 -20.38 -21.74
CA LEU A 101 8.27 -21.37 -21.80
C LEU A 101 7.06 -20.95 -20.97
N GLY A 102 7.28 -20.33 -19.81
CA GLY A 102 6.22 -19.76 -18.96
C GLY A 102 5.47 -18.61 -19.65
N ASP A 103 6.21 -17.67 -20.25
CA ASP A 103 5.64 -16.53 -21.00
C ASP A 103 4.85 -16.99 -22.22
N ARG A 104 5.34 -18.03 -22.89
CA ARG A 104 4.65 -18.67 -24.00
C ARG A 104 3.30 -19.28 -23.59
N GLY A 105 3.18 -19.79 -22.37
CA GLY A 105 1.92 -20.22 -21.79
C GLY A 105 1.29 -21.47 -22.41
N ASP A 106 2.06 -22.26 -23.16
CA ASP A 106 1.61 -23.53 -23.77
C ASP A 106 1.78 -24.70 -22.78
N PRO A 107 0.67 -25.34 -22.33
CA PRO A 107 0.70 -26.42 -21.33
C PRO A 107 1.59 -27.61 -21.68
N ALA A 108 1.97 -27.79 -22.95
CA ALA A 108 2.86 -28.87 -23.38
C ALA A 108 4.25 -28.80 -22.73
N ALA A 109 4.69 -27.62 -22.27
CA ALA A 109 5.94 -27.46 -21.52
C ALA A 109 5.85 -27.96 -20.07
N ARG A 110 4.65 -28.08 -19.50
CA ARG A 110 4.42 -28.35 -18.07
C ARG A 110 5.18 -29.57 -17.55
N PRO A 111 5.20 -30.75 -18.22
CA PRO A 111 5.93 -31.91 -17.71
C PRO A 111 7.44 -31.66 -17.55
N ALA A 112 8.06 -31.02 -18.54
CA ALA A 112 9.49 -30.69 -18.49
C ALA A 112 9.79 -29.62 -17.44
N VAL A 113 8.92 -28.61 -17.30
CA VAL A 113 9.03 -27.57 -16.26
C VAL A 113 8.92 -28.20 -14.87
N ARG A 114 7.98 -29.13 -14.64
CA ARG A 114 7.86 -29.85 -13.36
C ARG A 114 9.11 -30.65 -13.03
N ASN A 115 9.76 -31.26 -14.02
CA ASN A 115 11.02 -31.98 -13.78
C ASN A 115 12.14 -31.06 -13.28
N MET A 116 12.16 -29.79 -13.71
CA MET A 116 13.18 -28.82 -13.28
C MET A 116 13.03 -28.39 -11.80
N LEU A 117 11.90 -28.70 -11.15
CA LEU A 117 11.76 -28.52 -9.69
C LEU A 117 12.75 -29.38 -8.88
N ALA A 118 13.27 -30.46 -9.46
CA ALA A 118 14.27 -31.33 -8.84
C ALA A 118 15.71 -30.90 -9.13
N SER A 119 15.93 -29.75 -9.79
CA SER A 119 17.27 -29.26 -10.12
C SER A 119 18.11 -29.01 -8.86
N LYS A 120 19.42 -29.26 -8.95
CA LYS A 120 20.38 -28.91 -7.89
C LYS A 120 20.56 -27.40 -7.75
N ASP A 121 20.33 -26.66 -8.82
CA ASP A 121 20.47 -25.21 -8.85
C ASP A 121 19.19 -24.50 -8.35
N GLU A 122 19.33 -23.59 -7.39
CA GLU A 122 18.22 -22.84 -6.79
C GLU A 122 17.54 -21.89 -7.79
N ALA A 123 18.32 -21.22 -8.66
CA ALA A 123 17.75 -20.30 -9.65
C ALA A 123 16.90 -21.05 -10.67
N VAL A 124 17.31 -22.26 -11.07
CA VAL A 124 16.52 -23.14 -11.94
C VAL A 124 15.22 -23.58 -11.27
N ARG A 125 15.27 -24.01 -9.99
CA ARG A 125 14.04 -24.38 -9.25
C ARG A 125 13.09 -23.20 -9.11
N ALA A 126 13.59 -22.01 -8.76
CA ALA A 126 12.78 -20.80 -8.66
C ALA A 126 12.15 -20.40 -10.02
N ALA A 127 12.91 -20.48 -11.12
CA ALA A 127 12.40 -20.22 -12.46
C ALA A 127 11.31 -21.24 -12.87
N ALA A 128 11.47 -22.50 -12.49
CA ALA A 128 10.47 -23.55 -12.73
C ALA A 128 9.18 -23.28 -11.96
N LEU A 129 9.26 -22.92 -10.67
CA LEU A 129 8.10 -22.51 -9.86
C LEU A 129 7.36 -21.32 -10.50
N LYS A 130 8.11 -20.30 -10.94
CA LYS A 130 7.53 -19.13 -11.63
C LYS A 130 6.81 -19.52 -12.93
N ALA A 131 7.43 -20.38 -13.74
CA ALA A 131 6.86 -20.85 -15.01
C ALA A 131 5.57 -21.67 -14.80
N LEU A 132 5.50 -22.46 -13.71
CA LEU A 132 4.25 -23.15 -13.32
C LEU A 132 3.10 -22.18 -13.02
N GLY A 133 3.36 -20.90 -12.72
CA GLY A 133 2.28 -19.92 -12.60
C GLY A 133 1.43 -19.80 -13.86
N SER A 134 2.05 -19.83 -15.04
CA SER A 134 1.35 -19.71 -16.33
C SER A 134 0.94 -21.07 -16.93
N LEU A 135 1.66 -22.13 -16.58
CA LEU A 135 1.55 -23.46 -17.19
C LEU A 135 0.86 -24.50 -16.30
N GLY A 136 0.82 -24.25 -14.99
CA GLY A 136 0.36 -25.19 -13.99
C GLY A 136 -1.16 -25.25 -13.88
N THR A 137 -1.61 -26.32 -13.24
CA THR A 137 -3.02 -26.64 -12.99
C THR A 137 -3.26 -26.93 -11.50
N GLN A 138 -4.43 -27.48 -11.16
CA GLN A 138 -4.76 -27.93 -9.80
C GLN A 138 -3.72 -28.88 -9.18
N ASP A 139 -2.99 -29.68 -9.97
CA ASP A 139 -2.00 -30.64 -9.45
C ASP A 139 -0.65 -29.98 -9.08
N ASP A 140 -0.49 -28.70 -9.40
CA ASP A 140 0.67 -27.90 -9.00
C ASP A 140 0.42 -27.12 -7.71
N VAL A 141 -0.84 -27.04 -7.24
CA VAL A 141 -1.22 -26.28 -6.04
C VAL A 141 -0.43 -26.74 -4.81
N ALA A 142 -0.39 -28.05 -4.56
CA ALA A 142 0.24 -28.59 -3.34
C ALA A 142 1.75 -28.32 -3.30
N VAL A 143 2.47 -28.51 -4.41
CA VAL A 143 3.92 -28.27 -4.47
C VAL A 143 4.24 -26.78 -4.39
N LEU A 144 3.47 -25.92 -5.04
CA LEU A 144 3.66 -24.48 -4.97
C LEU A 144 3.37 -23.96 -3.55
N ALA A 145 2.31 -24.44 -2.91
CA ALA A 145 1.98 -24.04 -1.54
C ALA A 145 3.04 -24.51 -0.53
N GLU A 146 3.58 -25.72 -0.70
CA GLU A 146 4.74 -26.19 0.06
C GLU A 146 5.93 -25.26 -0.11
N LYS A 147 6.35 -24.95 -1.35
CA LYS A 147 7.49 -24.04 -1.58
C LYS A 147 7.26 -22.61 -1.12
N ALA A 148 6.03 -22.13 -1.13
CA ALA A 148 5.68 -20.82 -0.58
C ALA A 148 5.90 -20.73 0.94
N THR A 149 5.89 -21.86 1.66
CA THR A 149 6.04 -21.90 3.12
C THR A 149 7.41 -22.40 3.59
N SER A 150 7.96 -23.43 2.95
CA SER A 150 9.19 -24.13 3.37
C SER A 150 10.42 -23.86 2.49
N GLY A 151 10.26 -23.22 1.33
CA GLY A 151 11.34 -23.01 0.36
C GLY A 151 12.42 -22.01 0.80
N THR A 152 13.48 -21.91 -0.01
CA THR A 152 14.45 -20.79 0.05
C THR A 152 13.74 -19.45 -0.20
N PRO A 153 14.33 -18.30 0.16
CA PRO A 153 13.71 -16.99 -0.08
C PRO A 153 13.29 -16.77 -1.54
N ARG A 154 14.09 -17.22 -2.52
CA ARG A 154 13.76 -17.12 -3.95
C ARG A 154 12.62 -18.05 -4.34
N GLU A 155 12.61 -19.29 -3.86
CA GLU A 155 11.53 -20.24 -4.13
C GLU A 155 10.20 -19.81 -3.50
N LYS A 156 10.24 -19.28 -2.27
CA LYS A 156 9.06 -18.72 -1.60
C LYS A 156 8.45 -17.61 -2.43
N GLN A 157 9.27 -16.64 -2.86
CA GLN A 157 8.81 -15.54 -3.71
C GLN A 157 8.25 -16.05 -5.05
N ALA A 158 8.95 -16.98 -5.71
CA ALA A 158 8.50 -17.53 -6.99
C ALA A 158 7.15 -18.27 -6.86
N ALA A 159 7.00 -19.09 -5.81
CA ALA A 159 5.78 -19.82 -5.54
C ALA A 159 4.60 -18.91 -5.17
N LEU A 160 4.82 -17.88 -4.35
CA LEU A 160 3.81 -16.88 -4.00
C LEU A 160 3.33 -16.08 -5.23
N LEU A 161 4.21 -15.80 -6.19
CA LEU A 161 3.84 -15.16 -7.45
C LEU A 161 3.12 -16.12 -8.42
N ALA A 162 3.40 -17.41 -8.35
CA ALA A 162 2.86 -18.43 -9.23
C ALA A 162 1.45 -18.89 -8.83
N LEU A 163 1.20 -19.14 -7.55
CA LEU A 163 -0.08 -19.66 -7.03
C LEU A 163 -1.31 -18.88 -7.52
N PRO A 164 -1.34 -17.53 -7.45
CA PRO A 164 -2.49 -16.77 -7.93
C PRO A 164 -2.71 -16.90 -9.44
N ARG A 165 -1.67 -17.20 -10.22
CA ARG A 165 -1.71 -17.22 -11.70
C ARG A 165 -2.13 -18.56 -12.28
N LEU A 166 -2.15 -19.63 -11.48
CA LEU A 166 -2.52 -20.98 -11.91
C LEU A 166 -3.84 -20.98 -12.69
N ARG A 167 -3.88 -21.75 -13.78
CA ARG A 167 -5.03 -21.87 -14.67
C ARG A 167 -5.83 -23.14 -14.36
N GLY A 168 -7.14 -23.10 -14.61
CA GLY A 168 -8.03 -24.25 -14.45
C GLY A 168 -9.14 -24.02 -13.44
N GLU A 169 -10.31 -24.60 -13.71
CA GLU A 169 -11.55 -24.42 -12.94
C GLU A 169 -11.46 -25.04 -11.53
N GLU A 170 -10.71 -26.13 -11.40
CA GLU A 170 -10.56 -26.89 -10.14
C GLU A 170 -9.47 -26.32 -9.21
N VAL A 171 -8.73 -25.29 -9.63
CA VAL A 171 -7.65 -24.71 -8.82
C VAL A 171 -8.19 -24.17 -7.49
N ASN A 172 -9.32 -23.44 -7.53
CA ASN A 172 -9.92 -22.88 -6.32
C ASN A 172 -10.41 -23.99 -5.37
N GLN A 173 -10.91 -25.10 -5.91
CA GLN A 173 -11.31 -26.27 -5.10
C GLN A 173 -10.09 -26.93 -4.44
N SER A 174 -8.99 -27.08 -5.16
CA SER A 174 -7.73 -27.62 -4.64
C SER A 174 -7.13 -26.71 -3.55
N LEU A 175 -7.13 -25.39 -3.77
CA LEU A 175 -6.71 -24.41 -2.76
C LEU A 175 -7.56 -24.50 -1.49
N LEU A 176 -8.89 -24.61 -1.64
CA LEU A 176 -9.83 -24.74 -0.53
C LEU A 176 -9.65 -26.04 0.27
N LYS A 177 -9.37 -27.15 -0.42
CA LYS A 177 -9.06 -28.42 0.24
C LYS A 177 -7.78 -28.29 1.06
N LEU A 178 -6.71 -27.76 0.46
CA LEU A 178 -5.44 -27.58 1.15
C LEU A 178 -5.52 -26.55 2.28
N LEU A 179 -6.41 -25.57 2.18
CA LEU A 179 -6.69 -24.61 3.24
C LEU A 179 -7.28 -25.31 4.49
N GLN A 180 -8.06 -26.38 4.32
CA GLN A 180 -8.59 -27.14 5.45
C GLN A 180 -7.52 -28.06 6.08
N GLU A 181 -6.74 -28.74 5.25
CA GLU A 181 -5.77 -29.77 5.67
C GLU A 181 -4.40 -29.19 6.08
N GLY A 182 -4.07 -27.97 5.65
CA GLY A 182 -2.75 -27.36 5.80
C GLY A 182 -2.43 -26.86 7.21
N SER A 183 -1.12 -26.70 7.47
CA SER A 183 -0.58 -26.05 8.67
C SER A 183 -0.93 -24.56 8.74
N PRO A 184 -0.87 -23.89 9.91
CA PRO A 184 -1.23 -22.46 10.00
C PRO A 184 -0.48 -21.53 9.03
N PRO A 185 0.85 -21.65 8.82
CA PRO A 185 1.55 -20.87 7.79
C PRO A 185 1.01 -21.11 6.37
N MET A 186 0.66 -22.37 6.06
CA MET A 186 0.06 -22.74 4.78
C MET A 186 -1.33 -22.10 4.61
N ARG A 187 -2.17 -22.18 5.64
CA ARG A 187 -3.50 -21.57 5.63
C ARG A 187 -3.43 -20.08 5.35
N ALA A 188 -2.54 -19.37 6.06
CA ALA A 188 -2.34 -17.94 5.86
C ALA A 188 -1.95 -17.59 4.41
N VAL A 189 -1.03 -18.35 3.80
CA VAL A 189 -0.66 -18.18 2.39
C VAL A 189 -1.85 -18.42 1.46
N LEU A 190 -2.58 -19.52 1.65
CA LEU A 190 -3.70 -19.90 0.78
C LEU A 190 -4.87 -18.92 0.84
N LEU A 191 -5.13 -18.32 2.01
CA LEU A 191 -6.11 -17.24 2.17
C LEU A 191 -5.74 -16.03 1.32
N GLY A 192 -4.47 -15.62 1.34
CA GLY A 192 -3.95 -14.55 0.49
C GLY A 192 -4.04 -14.89 -1.01
N VAL A 193 -3.78 -16.14 -1.38
CA VAL A 193 -3.90 -16.62 -2.78
C VAL A 193 -5.36 -16.58 -3.25
N LEU A 194 -6.32 -17.03 -2.45
CA LEU A 194 -7.75 -16.97 -2.79
C LEU A 194 -8.23 -15.52 -2.98
N ALA A 195 -7.73 -14.59 -2.15
CA ALA A 195 -7.98 -13.17 -2.28
C ALA A 195 -7.41 -12.60 -3.59
N ALA A 196 -6.14 -12.88 -3.89
CA ALA A 196 -5.47 -12.44 -5.11
C ALA A 196 -6.13 -12.99 -6.40
N ARG A 197 -6.75 -14.17 -6.30
CA ARG A 197 -7.54 -14.79 -7.37
C ARG A 197 -8.97 -14.26 -7.50
N ASN A 198 -9.39 -13.38 -6.59
CA ASN A 198 -10.76 -12.86 -6.48
C ASN A 198 -11.82 -13.99 -6.40
N ALA A 199 -11.51 -15.06 -5.65
CA ALA A 199 -12.37 -16.22 -5.49
C ALA A 199 -13.55 -15.93 -4.52
N ARG A 200 -14.53 -15.12 -4.96
CA ARG A 200 -15.66 -14.70 -4.12
C ARG A 200 -16.55 -15.86 -3.68
N GLU A 201 -16.65 -16.90 -4.49
CA GLU A 201 -17.35 -18.15 -4.17
C GLU A 201 -16.72 -18.90 -2.99
N ALA A 202 -15.46 -18.60 -2.65
CA ALA A 202 -14.77 -19.19 -1.51
C ALA A 202 -15.15 -18.54 -0.16
N VAL A 203 -15.81 -17.37 -0.14
CA VAL A 203 -16.07 -16.61 1.09
C VAL A 203 -16.75 -17.44 2.19
N PRO A 204 -17.82 -18.23 1.92
CA PRO A 204 -18.44 -19.07 2.95
C PRO A 204 -17.47 -20.07 3.58
N LYS A 205 -16.47 -20.55 2.83
CA LYS A 205 -15.44 -21.48 3.30
C LYS A 205 -14.26 -20.76 3.97
N ILE A 206 -14.07 -19.47 3.70
CA ILE A 206 -13.05 -18.62 4.33
C ILE A 206 -13.51 -18.13 5.71
N LEU A 207 -14.80 -17.82 5.87
CA LEU A 207 -15.36 -17.25 7.10
C LEU A 207 -14.97 -17.99 8.40
N PRO A 208 -14.99 -19.34 8.47
CA PRO A 208 -14.57 -20.05 9.68
C PRO A 208 -13.12 -19.74 10.10
N PHE A 209 -12.22 -19.44 9.16
CA PHE A 209 -10.83 -19.13 9.46
C PHE A 209 -10.64 -17.75 10.10
N ALA A 210 -11.62 -16.85 10.05
CA ALA A 210 -11.60 -15.62 10.82
C ALA A 210 -11.70 -15.87 12.34
N GLN A 211 -12.01 -17.11 12.74
CA GLN A 211 -12.08 -17.58 14.13
C GLN A 211 -11.13 -18.76 14.40
N ASP A 212 -10.13 -18.98 13.51
CA ASP A 212 -9.12 -20.03 13.67
C ASP A 212 -8.38 -19.92 15.02
N GLU A 213 -7.77 -20.99 15.50
CA GLU A 213 -6.98 -20.97 16.74
C GLU A 213 -5.69 -20.16 16.59
N ASP A 214 -5.10 -20.18 15.39
CA ASP A 214 -3.88 -19.45 15.07
C ASP A 214 -4.18 -17.99 14.70
N ARG A 215 -3.46 -17.06 15.35
CA ARG A 215 -3.63 -15.61 15.15
C ARG A 215 -3.31 -15.17 13.73
N THR A 216 -2.25 -15.71 13.14
CA THR A 216 -1.84 -15.37 11.77
C THR A 216 -2.89 -15.81 10.77
N VAL A 217 -3.53 -16.96 10.99
CA VAL A 217 -4.64 -17.44 10.16
C VAL A 217 -5.88 -16.54 10.30
N ARG A 218 -6.26 -16.15 11.52
CA ARG A 218 -7.37 -15.20 11.75
C ARG A 218 -7.17 -13.89 10.99
N CYS A 219 -5.99 -13.27 11.13
CA CYS A 219 -5.67 -12.02 10.43
C CYS A 219 -5.67 -12.20 8.91
N ALA A 220 -5.07 -13.28 8.39
CA ALA A 220 -5.07 -13.56 6.96
C ALA A 220 -6.48 -13.76 6.40
N ALA A 221 -7.37 -14.41 7.15
CA ALA A 221 -8.76 -14.62 6.74
C ALA A 221 -9.53 -13.30 6.68
N LEU A 222 -9.39 -12.43 7.69
CA LEU A 222 -10.01 -11.10 7.68
C LEU A 222 -9.46 -10.22 6.54
N GLY A 223 -8.15 -10.30 6.25
CA GLY A 223 -7.54 -9.64 5.11
C GLY A 223 -8.10 -10.14 3.77
N ALA A 224 -8.28 -11.45 3.60
CA ALA A 224 -8.92 -12.01 2.40
C ALA A 224 -10.39 -11.57 2.26
N LEU A 225 -11.13 -11.57 3.38
CA LEU A 225 -12.53 -11.15 3.41
C LEU A 225 -12.71 -9.67 3.08
N ARG A 226 -11.75 -8.80 3.42
CA ARG A 226 -11.77 -7.38 3.03
C ARG A 226 -11.94 -7.19 1.51
N GLN A 227 -11.32 -8.05 0.72
CA GLN A 227 -11.38 -8.02 -0.74
C GLN A 227 -12.57 -8.80 -1.30
N LEU A 228 -12.86 -9.98 -0.73
CA LEU A 228 -13.79 -10.94 -1.32
C LEU A 228 -15.24 -10.78 -0.83
N ALA A 229 -15.46 -10.30 0.39
CA ALA A 229 -16.78 -10.25 1.00
C ALA A 229 -17.74 -9.30 0.25
N ASP A 230 -19.03 -9.60 0.34
CA ASP A 230 -20.12 -8.78 -0.17
C ASP A 230 -21.15 -8.46 0.93
N GLN A 231 -22.28 -7.85 0.53
CA GLN A 231 -23.33 -7.42 1.46
C GLN A 231 -23.81 -8.56 2.37
N SER A 232 -23.95 -9.77 1.85
CA SER A 232 -24.50 -10.92 2.59
C SER A 232 -23.60 -11.37 3.75
N HIS A 233 -22.35 -10.93 3.76
CA HIS A 233 -21.35 -11.29 4.77
C HIS A 233 -21.16 -10.22 5.86
N THR A 234 -21.90 -9.10 5.80
CA THR A 234 -21.74 -7.98 6.73
C THR A 234 -21.95 -8.41 8.18
N GLU A 235 -23.00 -9.20 8.46
CA GLU A 235 -23.30 -9.68 9.82
C GLU A 235 -22.18 -10.56 10.39
N ALA A 236 -21.61 -11.44 9.56
CA ALA A 236 -20.52 -12.32 9.96
C ALA A 236 -19.25 -11.52 10.30
N LEU A 237 -18.96 -10.46 9.54
CA LEU A 237 -17.81 -9.59 9.81
C LEU A 237 -18.02 -8.69 11.04
N VAL A 238 -19.24 -8.20 11.27
CA VAL A 238 -19.60 -7.51 12.53
C VAL A 238 -19.41 -8.44 13.72
N HIS A 239 -19.87 -9.69 13.61
CA HIS A 239 -19.66 -10.70 14.64
C HIS A 239 -18.17 -10.97 14.87
N ALA A 240 -17.37 -11.13 13.81
CA ALA A 240 -15.94 -11.35 13.92
C ALA A 240 -15.21 -10.18 14.62
N LEU A 241 -15.59 -8.93 14.33
CA LEU A 241 -15.06 -7.75 15.00
C LEU A 241 -15.38 -7.76 16.50
N CYS A 242 -16.62 -8.09 16.87
CA CYS A 242 -17.04 -8.16 18.28
C CYS A 242 -16.41 -9.33 19.06
N GLN A 243 -15.93 -10.37 18.37
CA GLN A 243 -15.27 -11.55 18.97
C GLN A 243 -13.73 -11.49 18.85
N ALA A 244 -13.17 -10.38 18.35
CA ALA A 244 -11.74 -10.23 18.17
C ALA A 244 -11.00 -10.34 19.51
N ARG A 245 -9.92 -11.15 19.53
CA ARG A 245 -9.20 -11.47 20.78
C ARG A 245 -8.13 -10.44 21.12
N ASP A 246 -7.67 -9.69 20.12
CA ASP A 246 -6.65 -8.67 20.29
C ASP A 246 -6.89 -7.45 19.37
N PRO A 247 -6.20 -6.31 19.64
CA PRO A 247 -6.40 -5.09 18.86
C PRO A 247 -6.09 -5.22 17.36
N ALA A 248 -5.12 -6.06 16.97
CA ALA A 248 -4.77 -6.24 15.56
C ALA A 248 -5.85 -7.03 14.82
N GLU A 249 -6.44 -8.04 15.46
CA GLU A 249 -7.59 -8.77 14.89
C GLU A 249 -8.81 -7.86 14.72
N ARG A 250 -9.12 -7.06 15.75
CA ARG A 250 -10.24 -6.12 15.70
C ARG A 250 -10.04 -5.11 14.57
N TRP A 251 -8.82 -4.61 14.42
CA TRP A 251 -8.44 -3.72 13.33
C TRP A 251 -8.62 -4.36 11.96
N GLN A 252 -8.20 -5.61 11.76
CA GLN A 252 -8.41 -6.31 10.48
C GLN A 252 -9.90 -6.51 10.15
N ALA A 253 -10.71 -6.87 11.15
CA ALA A 253 -12.16 -6.97 10.97
C ALA A 253 -12.81 -5.61 10.67
N GLU A 254 -12.33 -4.55 11.33
CA GLU A 254 -12.75 -3.18 11.06
C GLU A 254 -12.44 -2.76 9.62
N LEU A 255 -11.22 -3.01 9.13
CA LEU A 255 -10.83 -2.72 7.75
C LEU A 255 -11.69 -3.48 6.73
N ALA A 256 -12.04 -4.73 7.01
CA ALA A 256 -12.96 -5.51 6.18
C ALA A 256 -14.35 -4.85 6.09
N LEU A 257 -14.89 -4.40 7.22
CA LEU A 257 -16.17 -3.69 7.27
C LEU A 257 -16.10 -2.30 6.63
N LEU A 258 -15.01 -1.55 6.81
CA LEU A 258 -14.81 -0.24 6.18
C LEU A 258 -14.72 -0.37 4.65
N SER A 259 -14.04 -1.39 4.14
CA SER A 259 -14.03 -1.72 2.69
C SER A 259 -15.44 -2.00 2.17
N LEU A 260 -16.23 -2.79 2.89
CA LEU A 260 -17.63 -3.04 2.54
C LEU A 260 -18.49 -1.78 2.60
N ALA A 261 -18.38 -1.00 3.68
CA ALA A 261 -19.10 0.25 3.84
C ALA A 261 -18.74 1.27 2.75
N SER A 262 -17.51 1.25 2.24
CA SER A 262 -17.09 2.09 1.10
C SER A 262 -17.78 1.68 -0.20
N ARG A 263 -17.87 0.37 -0.47
CA ARG A 263 -18.48 -0.17 -1.69
C ARG A 263 -20.00 -0.16 -1.67
N LEU A 264 -20.61 -0.43 -0.52
CA LEU A 264 -22.04 -0.71 -0.35
C LEU A 264 -22.79 0.41 0.38
N ARG A 265 -22.08 1.34 1.01
CA ARG A 265 -22.62 2.47 1.78
C ARG A 265 -23.66 2.02 2.80
N GLN A 266 -24.88 2.55 2.69
CA GLN A 266 -25.95 2.37 3.68
C GLN A 266 -26.47 0.94 3.77
N GLN A 267 -26.12 0.07 2.82
CA GLN A 267 -26.54 -1.34 2.82
C GLN A 267 -25.95 -2.14 3.99
N CYS A 268 -24.81 -1.72 4.54
CA CYS A 268 -24.20 -2.34 5.71
C CYS A 268 -24.76 -1.80 7.04
N THR A 269 -25.41 -0.63 7.01
CA THR A 269 -25.84 0.11 8.21
C THR A 269 -26.74 -0.70 9.15
N PRO A 270 -27.74 -1.49 8.70
CA PRO A 270 -28.58 -2.27 9.60
C PRO A 270 -27.79 -3.27 10.46
N ALA A 271 -26.84 -4.00 9.86
CA ALA A 271 -26.01 -4.97 10.57
C ALA A 271 -25.06 -4.29 11.56
N VAL A 272 -24.48 -3.14 11.17
CA VAL A 272 -23.60 -2.34 12.03
C VAL A 272 -24.36 -1.81 13.25
N LEU A 273 -25.57 -1.28 13.05
CA LEU A 273 -26.44 -0.81 14.14
C LEU A 273 -26.83 -1.95 15.10
N ALA A 274 -27.14 -3.13 14.56
CA ALA A 274 -27.45 -4.30 15.38
C ALA A 274 -26.23 -4.78 16.20
N GLY A 275 -25.02 -4.71 15.62
CA GLY A 275 -23.77 -5.03 16.30
C GLY A 275 -23.43 -4.06 17.43
N LEU A 276 -23.61 -2.75 17.19
CA LEU A 276 -23.32 -1.70 18.17
C LEU A 276 -24.02 -1.92 19.51
N ALA A 277 -25.27 -2.39 19.49
CA ALA A 277 -26.07 -2.62 20.70
C ALA A 277 -25.49 -3.72 21.62
N LYS A 278 -24.65 -4.61 21.10
CA LYS A 278 -24.09 -5.76 21.82
C LYS A 278 -22.58 -5.69 22.00
N ALA A 279 -21.94 -4.65 21.47
CA ALA A 279 -20.50 -4.52 21.42
C ALA A 279 -19.90 -4.07 22.76
N ASP A 280 -18.74 -4.64 23.11
CA ASP A 280 -17.85 -4.11 24.14
C ASP A 280 -17.35 -2.69 23.76
N PRO A 281 -16.77 -1.91 24.69
CA PRO A 281 -16.37 -0.53 24.41
C PRO A 281 -15.41 -0.37 23.23
N GLU A 282 -14.47 -1.29 23.05
CA GLU A 282 -13.48 -1.24 21.97
C GLU A 282 -14.10 -1.57 20.61
N SER A 283 -14.96 -2.59 20.56
CA SER A 283 -15.69 -2.97 19.34
C SER A 283 -16.72 -1.92 18.98
N ARG A 284 -17.32 -1.26 19.98
CA ARG A 284 -18.26 -0.15 19.77
C ARG A 284 -17.56 1.02 19.09
N GLN A 285 -16.37 1.41 19.53
CA GLN A 285 -15.58 2.45 18.85
C GLN A 285 -15.34 2.12 17.37
N ALA A 286 -14.93 0.88 17.08
CA ALA A 286 -14.71 0.43 15.70
C ALA A 286 -16.01 0.45 14.87
N LEU A 287 -17.12 -0.04 15.41
CA LEU A 287 -18.40 -0.03 14.72
C LEU A 287 -18.96 1.40 14.54
N LEU A 288 -18.67 2.35 15.43
CA LEU A 288 -19.04 3.76 15.22
C LEU A 288 -18.29 4.35 14.02
N ARG A 289 -16.99 4.03 13.84
CA ARG A 289 -16.23 4.43 12.65
C ARG A 289 -16.81 3.80 11.38
N VAL A 290 -17.16 2.52 11.41
CA VAL A 290 -17.84 1.84 10.30
C VAL A 290 -19.19 2.49 10.01
N LEU A 291 -19.98 2.86 11.03
CA LEU A 291 -21.26 3.54 10.87
C LEU A 291 -21.11 4.93 10.22
N ALA A 292 -20.13 5.72 10.67
CA ALA A 292 -19.85 7.02 10.08
C ALA A 292 -19.47 6.89 8.60
N ARG A 293 -18.77 5.81 8.23
CA ARG A 293 -18.45 5.48 6.84
C ARG A 293 -19.66 5.02 6.03
N SER A 294 -20.46 4.10 6.57
CA SER A 294 -21.60 3.52 5.86
C SER A 294 -22.73 4.54 5.67
N GLY A 295 -22.85 5.46 6.63
CA GLY A 295 -23.84 6.53 6.64
C GLY A 295 -25.27 6.02 6.79
N GLY A 296 -26.22 6.88 6.41
CA GLY A 296 -27.66 6.62 6.53
C GLY A 296 -28.32 7.51 7.57
N ALA A 297 -29.66 7.61 7.47
CA ALA A 297 -30.44 8.61 8.22
C ALA A 297 -30.24 8.55 9.74
N LYS A 298 -29.94 7.37 10.30
CA LYS A 298 -29.75 7.17 11.75
C LYS A 298 -28.32 7.45 12.23
N THR A 299 -27.39 7.78 11.35
CA THR A 299 -25.95 7.90 11.70
C THR A 299 -25.73 8.99 12.75
N ILE A 300 -26.20 10.20 12.48
CA ILE A 300 -25.99 11.35 13.36
C ILE A 300 -26.66 11.14 14.71
N ASP A 301 -27.93 10.70 14.72
CA ASP A 301 -28.66 10.41 15.95
C ASP A 301 -27.97 9.31 16.77
N THR A 302 -27.43 8.28 16.11
CA THR A 302 -26.71 7.19 16.79
C THR A 302 -25.39 7.70 17.37
N LEU A 303 -24.58 8.45 16.62
CA LEU A 303 -23.35 9.04 17.14
C LEU A 303 -23.66 10.00 18.30
N ALA A 304 -24.72 10.80 18.19
CA ALA A 304 -25.17 11.71 19.24
C ALA A 304 -25.58 10.99 20.53
N ALA A 305 -26.27 9.85 20.42
CA ALA A 305 -26.60 9.03 21.58
C ALA A 305 -25.35 8.50 22.29
N HIS A 306 -24.27 8.22 21.56
CA HIS A 306 -23.01 7.73 22.12
C HIS A 306 -22.13 8.83 22.74
N LEU A 307 -22.56 10.11 22.70
CA LEU A 307 -21.94 11.18 23.50
C LEU A 307 -22.13 10.96 25.01
N GLU A 308 -23.12 10.15 25.40
CA GLU A 308 -23.44 9.80 26.78
C GLU A 308 -23.03 8.35 27.12
N ASP A 309 -22.22 7.70 26.27
CA ASP A 309 -21.77 6.32 26.50
C ASP A 309 -21.01 6.20 27.84
N PRO A 310 -21.19 5.10 28.62
CA PRO A 310 -20.45 4.91 29.87
C PRO A 310 -18.91 4.93 29.68
N SER A 311 -18.42 4.45 28.54
CA SER A 311 -16.98 4.45 28.22
C SER A 311 -16.53 5.81 27.69
N GLU A 312 -15.54 6.40 28.34
CA GLU A 312 -14.93 7.66 27.89
C GLU A 312 -14.34 7.56 26.49
N ALA A 313 -13.69 6.44 26.18
CA ALA A 313 -13.11 6.21 24.85
C ALA A 313 -14.20 6.17 23.75
N VAL A 314 -15.38 5.63 24.06
CA VAL A 314 -16.52 5.64 23.13
C VAL A 314 -17.09 7.05 22.96
N ARG A 315 -17.27 7.80 24.06
CA ARG A 315 -17.73 9.21 23.99
C ARG A 315 -16.80 10.06 23.14
N ASP A 316 -15.50 9.94 23.37
CA ASP A 316 -14.46 10.63 22.60
C ASP A 316 -14.55 10.31 21.11
N GLU A 317 -14.71 9.03 20.77
CA GLU A 317 -14.83 8.61 19.38
C GLU A 317 -16.11 9.14 18.73
N ALA A 318 -17.23 9.11 19.44
CA ALA A 318 -18.49 9.70 18.98
C ALA A 318 -18.35 11.21 18.72
N VAL A 319 -17.68 11.95 19.62
CA VAL A 319 -17.37 13.38 19.42
C VAL A 319 -16.53 13.58 18.16
N ARG A 320 -15.42 12.85 18.00
CA ARG A 320 -14.55 12.96 16.81
C ARG A 320 -15.31 12.71 15.53
N LEU A 321 -16.12 11.65 15.50
CA LEU A 321 -16.88 11.28 14.32
C LEU A 321 -17.92 12.35 13.98
N LEU A 322 -18.72 12.80 14.95
CA LEU A 322 -19.65 13.93 14.74
C LEU A 322 -18.94 15.19 14.26
N CYS A 323 -17.77 15.50 14.83
CA CYS A 323 -16.97 16.65 14.44
C CYS A 323 -16.31 16.50 13.07
N SER A 324 -16.18 15.28 12.53
CA SER A 324 -15.60 14.99 11.20
C SER A 324 -16.66 14.99 10.09
N LEU A 325 -17.92 14.74 10.41
CA LEU A 325 -19.00 14.71 9.42
C LEU A 325 -19.24 16.10 8.82
N GLU A 326 -19.33 16.17 7.49
CA GLU A 326 -19.69 17.39 6.76
C GLU A 326 -21.22 17.54 6.60
N ASP A 327 -21.97 17.17 7.65
CA ASP A 327 -23.44 17.18 7.64
C ASP A 327 -23.99 18.21 8.62
N LYS A 328 -24.80 19.15 8.11
CA LYS A 328 -25.43 20.21 8.91
C LYS A 328 -26.41 19.68 9.95
N ALA A 329 -26.90 18.44 9.81
CA ALA A 329 -27.72 17.81 10.83
C ALA A 329 -26.94 17.56 12.14
N ALA A 330 -25.60 17.58 12.13
CA ALA A 330 -24.79 17.51 13.35
C ALA A 330 -24.78 18.82 14.16
N VAL A 331 -25.12 19.97 13.55
CA VAL A 331 -24.97 21.31 14.16
C VAL A 331 -25.64 21.43 15.53
N PRO A 332 -26.90 21.00 15.75
CA PRO A 332 -27.53 21.09 17.07
C PRO A 332 -26.83 20.27 18.16
N HIS A 333 -26.15 19.18 17.79
CA HIS A 333 -25.38 18.36 18.71
C HIS A 333 -24.02 19.00 19.02
N LEU A 334 -23.37 19.59 18.01
CA LEU A 334 -22.12 20.31 18.16
C LEU A 334 -22.29 21.59 18.99
N GLU A 335 -23.38 22.34 18.82
CA GLU A 335 -23.69 23.53 19.64
C GLU A 335 -23.86 23.16 21.12
N ARG A 336 -24.51 22.03 21.41
CA ARG A 336 -24.60 21.51 22.79
C ARG A 336 -23.22 21.12 23.33
N LEU A 337 -22.43 20.38 22.56
CA LEU A 337 -21.06 19.99 22.97
C LEU A 337 -20.15 21.19 23.22
N SER A 338 -20.25 22.24 22.40
CA SER A 338 -19.54 23.50 22.59
C SER A 338 -19.87 24.16 23.94
N GLN A 339 -21.12 24.03 24.41
CA GLN A 339 -21.59 24.68 25.63
C GLN A 339 -21.30 23.88 26.90
N SER A 340 -21.50 22.56 26.87
CA SER A 340 -21.50 21.72 28.08
C SER A 340 -20.42 20.62 28.09
N GLY A 341 -19.67 20.43 26.99
CA GLY A 341 -18.64 19.40 26.90
C GLY A 341 -17.42 19.68 27.77
N SER A 342 -16.51 18.70 27.86
CA SER A 342 -15.16 18.93 28.38
C SER A 342 -14.42 19.99 27.55
N LEU A 343 -13.38 20.66 28.08
CA LEU A 343 -12.61 21.64 27.29
C LEU A 343 -12.17 21.09 25.93
N ARG A 344 -11.74 19.81 25.91
CA ARG A 344 -11.41 19.06 24.70
C ARG A 344 -12.57 18.97 23.73
N HIS A 345 -13.74 18.51 24.19
CA HIS A 345 -14.92 18.38 23.35
C HIS A 345 -15.46 19.74 22.87
N GLN A 346 -15.35 20.78 23.70
CA GLN A 346 -15.73 22.14 23.32
C GLN A 346 -14.87 22.65 22.16
N ILE A 347 -13.54 22.45 22.22
CA ILE A 347 -12.62 22.84 21.14
C ILE A 347 -12.94 22.07 19.86
N LEU A 348 -13.12 20.74 19.94
CA LEU A 348 -13.45 19.93 18.77
C LEU A 348 -14.78 20.35 18.14
N ALA A 349 -15.80 20.58 18.95
CA ALA A 349 -17.12 21.02 18.48
C ALA A 349 -17.06 22.40 17.84
N GLU A 350 -16.35 23.36 18.44
CA GLU A 350 -16.17 24.70 17.87
C GLU A 350 -15.41 24.66 16.54
N ARG A 351 -14.34 23.85 16.42
CA ARG A 351 -13.64 23.65 15.14
C ARG A 351 -14.60 23.12 14.06
N ALA A 352 -15.45 22.15 14.41
CA ALA A 352 -16.44 21.61 13.48
C ALA A 352 -17.53 22.65 13.12
N LEU A 353 -18.03 23.42 14.08
CA LEU A 353 -19.02 24.49 13.85
C LEU A 353 -18.49 25.59 12.94
N VAL A 354 -17.25 26.04 13.14
CA VAL A 354 -16.61 27.03 12.26
C VAL A 354 -16.57 26.49 10.83
N ARG A 355 -16.17 25.23 10.64
CA ARG A 355 -16.13 24.60 9.31
C ARG A 355 -17.52 24.47 8.67
N LEU A 356 -18.55 24.07 9.42
CA LEU A 356 -19.90 23.83 8.89
C LEU A 356 -20.73 25.12 8.68
N THR A 357 -20.47 26.16 9.45
CA THR A 357 -21.31 27.37 9.47
C THR A 357 -20.60 28.61 8.92
N GLY A 358 -19.28 28.62 8.85
CA GLY A 358 -18.48 29.80 8.51
C GLY A 358 -18.58 30.95 9.52
N LYS A 359 -19.20 30.73 10.70
CA LYS A 359 -19.34 31.75 11.75
C LYS A 359 -18.02 31.91 12.52
N LYS A 360 -17.81 33.12 13.07
CA LYS A 360 -16.56 33.56 13.71
C LYS A 360 -16.07 32.64 14.83
N ALA A 361 -14.74 32.57 14.94
CA ALA A 361 -13.95 31.69 15.81
C ALA A 361 -13.54 32.31 17.16
N ASP A 362 -14.18 33.38 17.63
CA ASP A 362 -13.76 34.09 18.86
C ASP A 362 -13.78 33.17 20.09
N ARG A 363 -14.80 32.30 20.18
CA ARG A 363 -14.90 31.29 21.23
C ARG A 363 -13.84 30.21 21.09
N LEU A 364 -13.60 29.71 19.88
CA LEU A 364 -12.55 28.74 19.60
C LEU A 364 -11.17 29.26 20.06
N LEU A 365 -10.84 30.50 19.69
CA LEU A 365 -9.57 31.12 20.07
C LEU A 365 -9.42 31.21 21.60
N ALA A 366 -10.47 31.60 22.32
CA ALA A 366 -10.46 31.66 23.77
C ALA A 366 -10.26 30.27 24.42
N LEU A 367 -10.89 29.23 23.86
CA LEU A 367 -10.75 27.86 24.36
C LEU A 367 -9.35 27.28 24.08
N GLU A 368 -8.78 27.53 22.91
CA GLU A 368 -7.43 27.10 22.57
C GLU A 368 -6.36 27.80 23.42
N GLN A 369 -6.52 29.09 23.70
CA GLN A 369 -5.67 29.81 24.66
C GLN A 369 -5.76 29.21 26.05
N LYS A 370 -6.98 28.87 26.51
CA LYS A 370 -7.19 28.19 27.79
C LYS A 370 -6.50 26.82 27.85
N ALA A 371 -6.59 26.02 26.78
CA ALA A 371 -5.91 24.73 26.71
C ALA A 371 -4.37 24.87 26.82
N ARG A 372 -3.78 25.86 26.12
CA ARG A 372 -2.35 26.17 26.21
C ARG A 372 -1.92 26.61 27.62
N GLN A 373 -2.74 27.43 28.29
CA GLN A 373 -2.48 27.85 29.67
C GLN A 373 -2.53 26.67 30.65
N MET A 374 -3.49 25.75 30.48
CA MET A 374 -3.58 24.57 31.34
C MET A 374 -2.39 23.62 31.16
N GLN A 375 -1.89 23.44 29.93
CA GLN A 375 -0.73 22.59 29.68
C GLN A 375 0.57 23.22 30.22
N THR A 376 0.74 24.54 30.08
CA THR A 376 1.89 25.25 30.68
C THR A 376 1.87 25.19 32.21
N ALA A 377 0.69 25.31 32.83
CA ALA A 377 0.53 25.13 34.28
C ALA A 377 0.80 23.68 34.73
N ALA A 378 0.37 22.67 33.97
CA ALA A 378 0.64 21.27 34.27
C ALA A 378 2.12 20.88 34.05
N GLY A 379 2.83 21.60 33.18
CA GLY A 379 4.27 21.45 32.94
C GLY A 379 5.17 22.12 33.98
N GLN A 380 4.62 22.93 34.89
CA GLN A 380 5.35 23.52 36.03
C GLN A 380 5.43 22.51 37.19
N THR A 381 6.27 21.49 37.03
CA THR A 381 6.90 20.80 38.18
C THR A 381 8.31 21.38 38.37
N PRO A 382 8.82 21.46 39.62
CA PRO A 382 10.00 22.25 39.94
C PRO A 382 11.20 21.78 39.13
N GLU A 383 12.00 22.74 38.67
CA GLU A 383 13.27 22.58 37.96
C GLU A 383 14.08 21.39 38.51
N GLY A 384 13.88 20.22 37.91
CA GLY A 384 14.60 18.99 38.19
C GLY A 384 15.69 18.82 37.15
N SER A 385 16.89 19.26 37.51
CA SER A 385 18.18 19.01 36.84
C SER A 385 18.24 19.32 35.34
N THR A 386 18.73 20.52 35.03
CA THR A 386 19.59 20.75 33.86
C THR A 386 20.87 19.93 33.99
N GLU A 387 20.78 18.61 33.84
CA GLU A 387 21.95 17.83 33.47
C GLU A 387 22.36 18.26 32.07
N ALA A 388 23.49 18.95 31.98
CA ALA A 388 24.16 19.26 30.73
C ALA A 388 24.42 17.94 29.98
N ARG A 389 23.51 17.57 29.07
CA ARG A 389 23.70 16.44 28.18
C ARG A 389 24.98 16.69 27.39
N LYS A 390 25.94 15.76 27.53
CA LYS A 390 27.08 15.68 26.59
C LYS A 390 26.54 15.74 25.17
N PRO A 391 27.16 16.49 24.25
CA PRO A 391 26.70 16.59 22.88
C PRO A 391 26.59 15.18 22.31
N ALA A 392 25.37 14.78 21.93
CA ALA A 392 25.12 13.48 21.34
C ALA A 392 25.91 13.40 20.03
N LYS A 393 26.63 12.29 19.83
CA LYS A 393 27.33 12.03 18.56
C LYS A 393 26.30 12.02 17.43
N LEU A 394 26.45 12.96 16.51
CA LEU A 394 25.59 13.05 15.33
C LEU A 394 26.13 12.11 14.24
N VAL A 395 25.26 11.27 13.71
CA VAL A 395 25.57 10.34 12.62
C VAL A 395 24.58 10.54 11.48
N PRO A 396 24.97 10.31 10.22
CA PRO A 396 24.03 10.27 9.12
C PRO A 396 22.95 9.22 9.36
N ILE A 397 21.68 9.62 9.28
CA ILE A 397 20.58 8.65 9.31
C ILE A 397 20.45 7.99 7.94
N GLU A 398 20.19 6.68 7.94
CA GLU A 398 19.93 5.94 6.71
C GLU A 398 18.54 6.31 6.19
N ILE A 399 18.50 6.85 4.98
CA ILE A 399 17.26 7.18 4.28
C ILE A 399 17.32 6.51 2.91
N LEU A 400 16.43 5.55 2.69
CA LEU A 400 16.29 4.85 1.42
C LEU A 400 15.34 5.63 0.51
N LEU A 401 15.87 6.21 -0.57
CA LEU A 401 15.08 6.98 -1.52
C LEU A 401 14.49 6.06 -2.61
N PRO A 402 13.24 6.31 -3.05
CA PRO A 402 12.67 5.62 -4.21
C PRO A 402 13.36 5.99 -5.51
N ALA A 403 13.14 5.18 -6.55
CA ALA A 403 13.64 5.49 -7.87
C ALA A 403 12.97 6.75 -8.45
N PRO A 404 13.70 7.65 -9.14
CA PRO A 404 13.08 8.76 -9.85
C PRO A 404 12.13 8.26 -10.94
N ALA A 405 10.88 8.71 -10.90
CA ALA A 405 9.81 8.18 -11.75
C ALA A 405 8.97 9.27 -12.43
N PHE A 406 9.59 10.42 -12.73
CA PHE A 406 8.92 11.56 -13.35
C PHE A 406 8.26 11.18 -14.69
N ARG A 407 6.95 11.36 -14.79
CA ARG A 407 6.13 11.09 -15.98
C ARG A 407 5.50 12.40 -16.50
N GLY A 408 5.27 12.45 -17.81
CA GLY A 408 4.55 13.55 -18.47
C GLY A 408 5.38 14.80 -18.77
N THR A 409 4.72 15.78 -19.41
CA THR A 409 5.29 17.12 -19.66
C THR A 409 4.99 18.00 -18.44
N PRO A 410 5.99 18.71 -17.87
CA PRO A 410 5.76 19.57 -16.71
C PRO A 410 4.66 20.61 -16.95
N VAL A 411 3.69 20.66 -16.03
CA VAL A 411 2.67 21.72 -16.02
C VAL A 411 3.35 23.03 -15.58
N PRO A 412 3.03 24.19 -16.18
CA PRO A 412 3.59 25.46 -15.76
C PRO A 412 3.31 25.75 -14.28
N LEU A 413 4.36 25.87 -13.47
CA LEU A 413 4.24 26.19 -12.05
C LEU A 413 3.80 27.65 -11.86
N LYS A 414 2.65 27.86 -11.22
CA LYS A 414 2.08 29.18 -10.92
C LYS A 414 1.98 29.48 -9.41
N GLU A 415 2.51 28.60 -8.56
CA GLU A 415 2.40 28.77 -7.12
C GLU A 415 3.32 29.89 -6.60
N PRO A 416 2.82 30.77 -5.72
CA PRO A 416 3.66 31.75 -5.04
C PRO A 416 4.56 31.07 -3.99
N ASN A 417 5.63 31.77 -3.59
CA ASN A 417 6.47 31.40 -2.45
C ASN A 417 7.07 29.97 -2.48
N VAL A 418 7.54 29.51 -3.64
CA VAL A 418 8.16 28.18 -3.82
C VAL A 418 9.70 28.25 -3.76
N GLU A 419 10.32 27.26 -3.11
CA GLU A 419 11.76 27.03 -3.10
C GLU A 419 12.29 26.77 -4.51
N LYS A 420 13.53 27.18 -4.79
CA LYS A 420 14.20 26.78 -6.03
C LYS A 420 14.64 25.32 -5.91
N PRO A 421 14.41 24.47 -6.92
CA PRO A 421 14.92 23.10 -6.91
C PRO A 421 16.43 23.06 -6.66
N LEU A 422 16.87 22.16 -5.79
CA LEU A 422 18.29 22.03 -5.40
C LEU A 422 19.21 21.73 -6.59
N GLY A 423 18.71 21.02 -7.61
CA GLY A 423 19.48 20.64 -8.82
C GLY A 423 20.62 19.63 -8.56
N LYS A 424 20.77 19.17 -7.32
CA LYS A 424 21.75 18.18 -6.86
C LYS A 424 21.16 17.41 -5.68
N PRO A 425 21.68 16.20 -5.36
CA PRO A 425 21.23 15.45 -4.21
C PRO A 425 21.37 16.24 -2.90
N ARG A 426 20.37 16.13 -2.03
CA ARG A 426 20.46 16.73 -0.69
C ARG A 426 21.61 16.14 0.14
N PRO A 427 22.24 16.93 1.02
CA PRO A 427 23.24 16.39 1.94
C PRO A 427 22.61 15.36 2.90
N PRO A 428 23.42 14.42 3.45
CA PRO A 428 22.96 13.53 4.51
C PRO A 428 22.43 14.34 5.70
N PHE A 429 21.33 13.86 6.30
CA PHE A 429 20.81 14.45 7.52
C PHE A 429 21.52 13.83 8.73
N LEU A 430 22.03 14.67 9.63
CA LEU A 430 22.75 14.23 10.81
C LEU A 430 21.83 14.30 12.02
N ALA A 431 21.66 13.18 12.71
CA ALA A 431 20.87 13.09 13.95
C ALA A 431 21.62 12.29 15.01
N PRO A 432 21.23 12.36 16.29
CA PRO A 432 21.84 11.55 17.34
C PRO A 432 21.85 10.06 17.01
N GLU A 433 22.96 9.41 17.34
CA GLU A 433 23.12 7.95 17.22
C GLU A 433 21.93 7.21 17.88
N GLY A 434 21.38 6.21 17.19
CA GLY A 434 20.17 5.48 17.62
C GLY A 434 18.85 6.04 17.06
N THR A 435 18.89 7.12 16.29
CA THR A 435 17.72 7.62 15.55
C THR A 435 17.27 6.60 14.50
N ARG A 436 15.96 6.29 14.48
CA ARG A 436 15.33 5.35 13.53
C ARG A 436 13.97 5.85 13.06
N ASN A 437 13.45 5.29 11.97
CA ASN A 437 12.06 5.54 11.54
C ASN A 437 11.08 4.91 12.54
N LEU A 438 10.35 5.76 13.26
CA LEU A 438 9.36 5.40 14.27
C LEU A 438 7.95 5.23 13.70
N ALA A 439 7.70 5.73 12.48
CA ALA A 439 6.41 5.68 11.81
C ALA A 439 6.14 4.34 11.11
N LEU A 440 7.17 3.58 10.75
CA LEU A 440 7.04 2.32 10.00
C LEU A 440 6.00 1.36 10.64
N GLY A 441 4.96 1.02 9.88
CA GLY A 441 3.86 0.14 10.26
C GLY A 441 2.96 0.68 11.38
N ARG A 442 3.02 1.99 11.68
CA ARG A 442 2.21 2.59 12.74
C ARG A 442 0.78 2.89 12.29
N PRO A 443 -0.20 2.88 13.20
CA PRO A 443 -1.56 3.24 12.86
C PRO A 443 -1.66 4.68 12.36
N VAL A 444 -2.39 4.84 11.25
CA VAL A 444 -2.69 6.14 10.64
C VAL A 444 -4.17 6.43 10.71
N ARG A 445 -4.51 7.67 11.07
CA ARG A 445 -5.86 8.25 10.95
C ARG A 445 -5.83 9.36 9.92
N ALA A 446 -6.97 9.68 9.33
CA ALA A 446 -7.09 10.84 8.44
C ALA A 446 -8.34 11.66 8.76
N SER A 447 -8.34 12.91 8.30
CA SER A 447 -9.51 13.80 8.32
C SER A 447 -10.68 13.25 7.52
N ASP A 448 -10.37 12.63 6.38
CA ASP A 448 -11.33 11.91 5.58
C ASP A 448 -11.37 10.47 6.12
N PRO A 449 -12.43 10.08 6.85
CA PRO A 449 -12.59 8.69 7.25
C PRO A 449 -12.81 7.82 6.02
N ALA A 450 -12.98 8.42 4.82
CA ALA A 450 -13.27 7.85 3.52
C ALA A 450 -12.44 8.34 2.32
N PRO A 451 -11.12 8.01 2.29
CA PRO A 451 -10.26 8.32 1.16
C PRO A 451 -10.87 7.93 -0.18
N LEU A 452 -10.63 8.77 -1.20
CA LEU A 452 -11.08 8.55 -2.57
C LEU A 452 -10.40 7.32 -3.20
N ALA A 453 -9.13 7.11 -2.88
CA ALA A 453 -8.33 5.96 -3.28
C ALA A 453 -7.25 5.67 -2.25
N GLY A 454 -6.70 4.45 -2.30
CA GLY A 454 -5.65 3.98 -1.39
C GLY A 454 -6.14 3.67 0.01
N GLU A 455 -5.22 3.19 0.83
CA GLU A 455 -5.45 2.78 2.21
C GLU A 455 -4.60 3.61 3.17
N LEU A 456 -5.06 3.78 4.41
CA LEU A 456 -4.40 4.65 5.39
C LEU A 456 -3.01 4.12 5.77
N ASP A 457 -2.81 2.81 5.74
CA ASP A 457 -1.53 2.18 6.06
C ASP A 457 -0.43 2.47 5.03
N TYR A 458 -0.78 2.80 3.77
CA TYR A 458 0.18 3.21 2.74
C TYR A 458 1.07 4.37 3.21
N VAL A 459 0.55 5.26 4.06
CA VAL A 459 1.29 6.41 4.61
C VAL A 459 2.51 5.97 5.45
N THR A 460 2.57 4.72 5.90
CA THR A 460 3.62 4.23 6.81
C THR A 460 4.07 2.80 6.50
N ASP A 461 3.73 2.24 5.34
CA ASP A 461 4.04 0.85 5.02
C ASP A 461 5.48 0.66 4.52
N GLY A 462 6.21 1.76 4.33
CA GLY A 462 7.58 1.78 3.84
C GLY A 462 7.71 1.73 2.32
N GLN A 463 6.60 1.62 1.57
CA GLN A 463 6.57 1.62 0.11
C GLN A 463 6.56 3.05 -0.43
N LYS A 464 7.71 3.49 -0.93
CA LYS A 464 7.91 4.87 -1.38
C LYS A 464 7.93 5.02 -2.88
N GLU A 465 7.79 3.92 -3.63
CA GLU A 465 7.90 3.94 -5.08
C GLU A 465 6.71 4.68 -5.69
N ALA A 466 6.99 5.50 -6.69
CA ALA A 466 5.94 6.18 -7.44
C ALA A 466 5.01 5.15 -8.10
N SER A 467 3.76 5.14 -7.68
CA SER A 467 2.76 4.19 -8.14
C SER A 467 1.38 4.85 -8.13
N ASP A 468 0.60 4.58 -9.17
CA ASP A 468 -0.80 5.01 -9.23
C ASP A 468 -1.70 4.14 -8.31
N PHE A 469 -1.14 3.06 -7.75
CA PHE A 469 -1.86 2.08 -6.93
C PHE A 469 -1.42 2.05 -5.45
N ALA A 470 -0.26 2.62 -5.13
CA ALA A 470 0.28 2.73 -3.76
C ALA A 470 0.31 4.20 -3.33
N LEU A 471 -0.86 4.84 -3.38
CA LEU A 471 -1.04 6.24 -3.05
C LEU A 471 -2.37 6.43 -2.32
N LEU A 472 -2.34 7.09 -1.16
CA LEU A 472 -3.54 7.54 -0.46
C LEU A 472 -4.03 8.84 -1.10
N GLU A 473 -5.28 8.86 -1.57
CA GLU A 473 -5.93 10.04 -2.15
C GLU A 473 -7.07 10.51 -1.24
N LEU A 474 -6.98 11.73 -0.71
CA LEU A 474 -8.04 12.36 0.08
C LEU A 474 -8.75 13.44 -0.74
N ARG A 475 -9.98 13.77 -0.33
CA ARG A 475 -10.82 14.76 -1.00
C ARG A 475 -10.19 16.17 -1.06
N PRO A 476 -10.72 17.04 -1.94
CA PRO A 476 -10.38 18.46 -1.93
C PRO A 476 -10.58 19.15 -0.58
N GLY A 477 -9.93 20.30 -0.44
CA GLY A 477 -9.93 21.09 0.80
C GLY A 477 -8.81 20.70 1.75
N SER A 478 -8.84 21.27 2.96
CA SER A 478 -7.80 21.04 3.98
C SER A 478 -8.02 19.67 4.61
N GLN A 479 -7.08 18.76 4.38
CA GLN A 479 -7.10 17.38 4.86
C GLN A 479 -5.85 17.12 5.69
N TRP A 480 -5.90 16.10 6.55
CA TRP A 480 -4.74 15.66 7.31
C TRP A 480 -4.64 14.14 7.39
N VAL A 481 -3.41 13.67 7.56
CA VAL A 481 -3.09 12.33 8.08
C VAL A 481 -2.39 12.48 9.43
N GLN A 482 -2.61 11.52 10.32
CA GLN A 482 -2.06 11.52 11.68
C GLN A 482 -1.49 10.15 12.00
N ILE A 483 -0.26 10.15 12.51
CA ILE A 483 0.50 8.95 12.87
C ILE A 483 0.60 8.89 14.40
N ASP A 484 0.21 7.76 14.98
CA ASP A 484 0.46 7.44 16.40
C ASP A 484 1.77 6.66 16.52
N LEU A 485 2.82 7.28 17.07
CA LEU A 485 4.13 6.64 17.26
C LEU A 485 4.10 5.56 18.37
N GLY A 486 2.98 5.42 19.08
CA GLY A 486 2.74 4.46 20.16
C GLY A 486 3.24 4.95 21.52
N GLN A 487 4.23 5.84 21.55
CA GLN A 487 4.77 6.45 22.77
C GLN A 487 5.39 7.81 22.46
N ARG A 488 5.62 8.62 23.52
CA ARG A 488 6.32 9.90 23.39
C ARG A 488 7.76 9.67 22.93
N ALA A 489 8.19 10.41 21.91
CA ALA A 489 9.52 10.33 21.32
C ALA A 489 10.13 11.72 21.16
N THR A 490 11.45 11.77 21.02
CA THR A 490 12.19 12.96 20.55
C THR A 490 12.40 12.84 19.05
N LEU A 491 11.90 13.79 18.27
CA LEU A 491 11.87 13.76 16.81
C LEU A 491 12.94 14.67 16.24
N TYR A 492 13.73 14.17 15.28
CA TYR A 492 14.83 14.92 14.67
C TYR A 492 14.56 15.25 13.21
N ALA A 493 13.91 14.35 12.47
CA ALA A 493 13.51 14.62 11.10
C ALA A 493 12.15 13.99 10.77
N ILE A 494 11.43 14.63 9.88
CA ILE A 494 10.22 14.08 9.25
C ILE A 494 10.41 14.17 7.75
N LEU A 495 10.16 13.08 7.04
CA LEU A 495 10.29 12.99 5.60
C LEU A 495 8.94 12.60 5.00
N ILE A 496 8.48 13.38 4.04
CA ILE A 496 7.14 13.25 3.47
C ILE A 496 7.26 13.09 1.97
N TRP A 497 6.58 12.08 1.43
CA TRP A 497 6.31 11.94 0.02
C TRP A 497 4.81 12.05 -0.21
N HIS A 498 4.39 13.06 -0.95
CA HIS A 498 3.10 13.04 -1.63
C HIS A 498 3.25 12.31 -2.98
N ASN A 499 2.40 12.61 -3.97
CA ASN A 499 2.57 12.07 -5.31
C ASN A 499 3.80 12.70 -5.99
N HIS A 500 4.85 11.90 -6.14
CA HIS A 500 6.13 12.30 -6.72
C HIS A 500 6.37 11.66 -8.11
N ALA A 501 5.34 11.09 -8.73
CA ALA A 501 5.38 10.66 -10.12
C ALA A 501 5.38 11.84 -11.11
N GLU A 502 5.02 13.04 -10.65
CA GLU A 502 4.90 14.27 -11.44
C GLU A 502 5.42 15.47 -10.63
N ALA A 503 5.85 16.54 -11.30
CA ALA A 503 6.21 17.80 -10.65
C ALA A 503 4.98 18.41 -9.97
N ARG A 504 4.86 18.27 -8.66
CA ARG A 504 3.74 18.82 -7.89
C ARG A 504 4.25 19.76 -6.81
N VAL A 505 3.44 20.76 -6.49
CA VAL A 505 3.66 21.68 -5.36
C VAL A 505 2.36 21.63 -4.59
N TYR A 506 2.45 21.07 -3.40
CA TYR A 506 1.33 20.93 -2.47
C TYR A 506 1.17 22.22 -1.68
N ARG A 507 -0.10 22.60 -1.49
CA ARG A 507 -0.49 23.79 -0.73
C ARG A 507 -0.77 23.41 0.72
N ASP A 508 -0.57 24.35 1.62
CA ASP A 508 -0.86 24.26 3.05
C ASP A 508 -0.32 22.98 3.70
N VAL A 509 0.89 22.59 3.30
CA VAL A 509 1.64 21.56 3.99
C VAL A 509 2.03 22.09 5.36
N ILE A 510 1.41 21.52 6.39
CA ILE A 510 1.63 21.90 7.80
C ILE A 510 1.93 20.63 8.58
N VAL A 511 3.03 20.64 9.34
CA VAL A 511 3.41 19.50 10.18
C VAL A 511 3.40 19.92 11.63
N GLN A 512 2.59 19.21 12.41
CA GLN A 512 2.37 19.45 13.83
C GLN A 512 2.77 18.22 14.64
N VAL A 513 3.29 18.47 15.85
CA VAL A 513 3.65 17.44 16.82
C VAL A 513 2.88 17.69 18.11
N SER A 514 2.33 16.63 18.71
CA SER A 514 1.57 16.72 19.96
C SER A 514 1.70 15.44 20.81
N ASP A 515 1.47 15.58 22.12
CA ASP A 515 1.18 14.44 23.01
C ASP A 515 -0.31 14.08 23.04
N ASP A 516 -1.16 14.95 22.49
CA ASP A 516 -2.61 14.82 22.48
C ASP A 516 -3.08 14.35 21.08
N PRO A 517 -3.86 13.25 20.98
CA PRO A 517 -4.31 12.71 19.70
C PRO A 517 -5.28 13.62 18.94
N ASP A 518 -5.90 14.60 19.60
CA ASP A 518 -6.82 15.57 19.03
C ASP A 518 -6.17 16.92 18.72
N PHE A 519 -4.89 17.09 19.06
CA PHE A 519 -4.10 18.30 18.81
C PHE A 519 -4.81 19.54 19.39
N LEU A 520 -5.19 19.45 20.65
CA LEU A 520 -5.67 20.62 21.42
C LEU A 520 -4.53 21.62 21.62
N VAL A 521 -3.34 21.10 21.89
CA VAL A 521 -2.09 21.85 21.91
C VAL A 521 -1.06 21.07 21.10
N TYR A 522 -0.25 21.80 20.35
CA TYR A 522 0.70 21.24 19.40
C TYR A 522 1.82 22.23 19.15
N GLU A 523 2.93 21.72 18.64
CA GLU A 523 4.02 22.50 18.08
C GLU A 523 4.01 22.34 16.56
N THR A 524 3.96 23.45 15.84
CA THR A 524 4.08 23.47 14.37
C THR A 524 5.56 23.55 14.00
N ILE A 525 6.07 22.53 13.32
CA ILE A 525 7.49 22.45 12.93
C ILE A 525 7.73 22.78 11.46
N PHE A 526 6.67 22.78 10.65
CA PHE A 526 6.68 23.22 9.26
C PHE A 526 5.30 23.78 8.90
N ASN A 527 5.25 24.90 8.17
CA ASN A 527 4.02 25.51 7.69
C ASN A 527 4.29 26.36 6.44
N ASN A 528 3.81 25.91 5.28
CA ASN A 528 3.87 26.67 4.02
C ASN A 528 2.55 27.38 3.63
N ASP A 529 1.56 27.39 4.52
CA ASP A 529 0.29 28.12 4.37
C ASP A 529 0.50 29.63 4.60
N HIS A 530 1.06 30.30 3.59
CA HIS A 530 1.41 31.71 3.67
C HIS A 530 0.21 32.67 3.74
N ASP A 531 -0.98 32.25 3.28
CA ASP A 531 -2.20 33.06 3.27
C ASP A 531 -3.19 32.68 4.39
N ASN A 532 -2.81 31.75 5.26
CA ASN A 532 -3.57 31.27 6.41
C ASN A 532 -4.92 30.63 6.00
N THR A 533 -4.98 30.00 4.84
CA THR A 533 -6.21 29.36 4.34
C THR A 533 -6.56 28.06 5.07
N SER A 534 -5.61 27.46 5.79
CA SER A 534 -5.82 26.33 6.69
C SER A 534 -6.00 26.74 8.17
N GLY A 535 -5.88 28.04 8.49
CA GLY A 535 -6.33 28.59 9.77
C GLY A 535 -5.38 28.40 10.96
N PHE A 536 -4.13 28.03 10.72
CA PHE A 536 -3.10 27.81 11.75
C PHE A 536 -2.12 28.98 11.92
N GLY A 537 -2.45 30.14 11.36
CA GLY A 537 -1.58 31.30 11.21
C GLY A 537 -0.75 31.22 9.92
N PRO A 538 -0.34 32.38 9.36
CA PRO A 538 0.49 32.41 8.16
C PRO A 538 1.85 31.73 8.41
N GLY A 539 2.17 30.77 7.55
CA GLY A 539 3.38 29.96 7.61
C GLY A 539 4.63 30.67 7.07
N PRO A 540 5.79 30.52 7.72
CA PRO A 540 7.04 31.12 7.25
C PRO A 540 7.75 30.28 6.17
N ASP A 541 7.37 29.00 6.02
CA ASP A 541 8.06 28.08 5.13
C ASP A 541 7.58 28.24 3.68
N LYS A 542 8.43 27.83 2.76
CA LYS A 542 8.15 27.91 1.32
C LYS A 542 7.54 26.61 0.82
N GLY A 543 6.72 26.72 -0.24
CA GLY A 543 6.32 25.58 -1.04
C GLY A 543 7.53 24.89 -1.66
N TYR A 544 7.42 23.61 -2.01
CA TYR A 544 8.50 22.85 -2.63
C TYR A 544 7.95 22.00 -3.78
N VAL A 545 8.80 21.73 -4.77
CA VAL A 545 8.47 20.79 -5.84
C VAL A 545 8.72 19.37 -5.33
N GLU A 546 7.69 18.55 -5.38
CA GLU A 546 7.71 17.17 -4.97
C GLU A 546 8.57 16.34 -5.94
N THR A 547 9.41 15.46 -5.38
CA THR A 547 10.36 14.63 -6.13
C THR A 547 10.57 13.30 -5.40
N SER A 548 11.34 12.39 -5.98
CA SER A 548 11.74 11.15 -5.29
C SER A 548 12.55 11.40 -4.01
N GLU A 549 13.08 12.61 -3.77
CA GLU A 549 13.75 12.94 -2.50
C GLU A 549 12.79 13.25 -1.35
N GLY A 550 11.52 13.52 -1.65
CA GLY A 550 10.52 13.98 -0.68
C GLY A 550 10.85 15.35 -0.08
N LYS A 551 10.06 15.79 0.91
CA LYS A 551 10.38 16.96 1.75
C LYS A 551 10.90 16.52 3.10
N LEU A 552 12.19 16.78 3.32
CA LEU A 552 12.83 16.63 4.62
C LEU A 552 12.60 17.86 5.48
N ILE A 553 12.03 17.66 6.67
CA ILE A 553 11.74 18.68 7.66
C ILE A 553 12.59 18.41 8.90
N ASP A 554 13.36 19.40 9.33
CA ASP A 554 14.12 19.34 10.57
C ASP A 554 13.19 19.60 11.76
N ALA A 555 12.96 18.55 12.55
CA ALA A 555 12.08 18.59 13.71
C ALA A 555 12.78 19.12 14.97
N ARG A 556 14.10 19.39 14.90
CA ARG A 556 14.89 20.11 15.94
C ARG A 556 14.77 19.53 17.35
N GLY A 557 14.52 18.23 17.48
CA GLY A 557 14.39 17.58 18.78
C GLY A 557 13.05 17.81 19.48
N VAL A 558 12.01 18.24 18.76
CA VAL A 558 10.65 18.37 19.30
C VAL A 558 10.19 17.05 19.90
N GLN A 559 9.39 17.13 20.97
CA GLN A 559 8.88 15.96 21.66
C GLN A 559 7.38 15.81 21.46
N GLY A 560 6.94 14.59 21.20
CA GLY A 560 5.53 14.25 21.13
C GLY A 560 5.31 12.78 20.80
N ARG A 561 4.04 12.37 20.84
CA ARG A 561 3.60 11.01 20.48
C ARG A 561 2.93 10.96 19.11
N TYR A 562 2.24 12.04 18.74
CA TYR A 562 1.46 12.13 17.52
C TYR A 562 2.09 13.13 16.56
N VAL A 563 2.12 12.76 15.28
CA VAL A 563 2.49 13.65 14.18
C VAL A 563 1.28 13.81 13.29
N ARG A 564 0.86 15.05 13.01
CA ARG A 564 -0.23 15.36 12.07
C ARG A 564 0.31 16.18 10.91
N LEU A 565 0.01 15.74 9.71
CA LEU A 565 0.42 16.34 8.45
C LEU A 565 -0.82 16.82 7.72
N TRP A 566 -0.90 18.11 7.44
CA TRP A 566 -1.97 18.73 6.67
C TRP A 566 -1.53 18.97 5.23
N SER A 567 -2.50 19.00 4.32
CA SER A 567 -2.36 19.56 2.98
C SER A 567 -3.72 20.07 2.47
N ARG A 568 -3.68 20.99 1.48
CA ARG A 568 -4.87 21.58 0.85
C ARG A 568 -4.78 21.57 -0.68
N GLY A 569 -4.62 20.38 -1.23
CA GLY A 569 -4.51 20.16 -2.67
C GLY A 569 -3.14 20.53 -3.22
N ASN A 570 -3.07 20.69 -4.54
CA ASN A 570 -1.83 21.02 -5.24
C ASN A 570 -2.12 21.85 -6.50
N HIS A 571 -1.08 22.23 -7.24
CA HIS A 571 -1.24 23.06 -8.44
C HIS A 571 -1.73 22.34 -9.69
N ILE A 572 -1.79 21.01 -9.68
CA ILE A 572 -2.32 20.20 -10.79
C ILE A 572 -3.79 19.89 -10.56
N ASP A 573 -4.16 19.48 -9.34
CA ASP A 573 -5.53 19.18 -8.96
C ASP A 573 -5.84 19.60 -7.51
N GLU A 574 -7.12 19.60 -7.14
CA GLU A 574 -7.56 20.03 -5.81
C GLU A 574 -7.39 18.97 -4.72
N LYS A 575 -6.92 17.75 -5.05
CA LYS A 575 -6.90 16.61 -4.13
C LYS A 575 -5.59 16.50 -3.33
N ASN A 576 -5.67 15.80 -2.21
CA ASN A 576 -4.53 15.57 -1.32
C ASN A 576 -4.01 14.15 -1.52
N HIS A 577 -2.69 13.97 -1.45
CA HIS A 577 -2.07 12.70 -1.82
C HIS A 577 -0.93 12.37 -0.86
N TYR A 578 -0.87 11.16 -0.32
CA TYR A 578 0.24 10.71 0.53
C TYR A 578 0.75 9.37 0.02
N THR A 579 2.04 9.28 -0.29
CA THR A 579 2.71 8.01 -0.62
C THR A 579 3.34 7.40 0.61
N GLU A 580 4.14 8.15 1.36
CA GLU A 580 4.81 7.65 2.58
C GLU A 580 5.18 8.83 3.48
N VAL A 581 5.20 8.59 4.80
CA VAL A 581 5.72 9.50 5.81
C VAL A 581 6.64 8.74 6.76
N GLU A 582 7.89 9.18 6.83
CA GLU A 582 8.87 8.65 7.78
C GLU A 582 9.12 9.65 8.90
N VAL A 583 9.10 9.18 10.14
CA VAL A 583 9.35 10.01 11.34
C VAL A 583 10.59 9.50 12.04
N PHE A 584 11.70 10.21 11.92
CA PHE A 584 12.98 9.84 12.50
C PHE A 584 13.14 10.40 13.91
N GLY A 585 13.30 9.52 14.88
CA GLY A 585 13.46 9.92 16.27
C GLY A 585 14.06 8.86 17.17
N THR A 586 14.17 9.20 18.44
CA THR A 586 14.55 8.29 19.53
C THR A 586 13.43 8.23 20.56
N VAL A 587 13.08 7.02 20.96
CA VAL A 587 12.25 6.77 22.13
C VAL A 587 13.14 6.62 23.37
N ARG A 588 12.72 7.21 24.48
CA ARG A 588 13.36 7.00 25.78
C ARG A 588 12.81 5.76 26.45
#